data_AF-A0A8J7D3U2-F1
#
_entry.id   AF-A0A8J7D3U2-F1
#
_cell.length_a   1.000
_cell.length_b   1.000
_cell.length_c   1.000
_cell.angle_alpha   90.00
_cell.angle_beta   90.00
_cell.angle_gamma   90.00
#
_symmetry.space_group_name_H-M   'P 1'
#
loop_
_entity.id
_entity.type
_entity.pdbx_description
1 polymer ?
#
loop_
_entity_poly.entity_id
_entity_poly.type
_entity_poly.pdbx_seq_one_letter_code
_entity_poly.pdbx_strand_id
1 'polypeptide(L)'
;MFSLLYAASYKIGITWLEDSENLNSDTVAVVHASSKEHVQEHIAWIQERLKTGVSDGLDLWNRRGELFPSLLFCESVSKQIQSLGNGSTMLRQILRKLFELENCCKTWTDGDFDLDILASKATPESDSRLQKLKDKLTFKCPDDVYRIFSLHLRMTGAGAWRLHFSTELGPGKIIIGYIGLKIQ
;
A
#
# COMPACT_ATOMS: atom_id res chain seq x y z
N MET A 1 -13.53 14.08 -44.02
CA MET A 1 -13.41 12.88 -43.16
C MET A 1 -13.00 13.37 -41.79
N PHE A 2 -13.95 13.56 -40.87
CA PHE A 2 -13.66 14.00 -39.50
C PHE A 2 -13.19 12.78 -38.70
N SER A 3 -11.89 12.67 -38.49
CA SER A 3 -11.33 11.77 -37.48
C SER A 3 -11.71 12.36 -36.11
N LEU A 4 -12.79 11.87 -35.51
CA LEU A 4 -13.00 12.03 -34.08
C LEU A 4 -11.87 11.26 -33.39
N LEU A 5 -10.81 11.96 -32.99
CA LEU A 5 -9.85 11.46 -32.02
C LEU A 5 -10.62 11.27 -30.71
N TYR A 6 -11.21 10.09 -30.54
CA TYR A 6 -11.79 9.73 -29.25
C TYR A 6 -10.65 9.67 -28.25
N ALA A 7 -10.79 10.40 -27.15
CA ALA A 7 -9.80 10.36 -26.08
C ALA A 7 -9.69 8.92 -25.56
N ALA A 8 -8.47 8.41 -25.42
CA ALA A 8 -8.20 7.06 -24.95
C ALA A 8 -8.37 6.92 -23.42
N SER A 9 -9.01 7.90 -22.76
CA SER A 9 -9.38 7.87 -21.35
C SER A 9 -10.67 8.65 -21.08
N TYR A 10 -11.40 8.26 -20.03
CA TYR A 10 -12.59 8.95 -19.54
C TYR A 10 -12.45 9.27 -18.05
N LYS A 11 -12.95 10.43 -17.61
CA LYS A 11 -13.07 10.74 -16.19
C LYS A 11 -14.40 10.18 -15.67
N ILE A 12 -14.34 9.36 -14.63
CA ILE A 12 -15.52 8.86 -13.94
C ILE A 12 -15.53 9.37 -12.50
N GLY A 13 -16.71 9.74 -12.01
CA GLY A 13 -16.91 9.98 -10.59
C GLY A 13 -17.06 8.65 -9.86
N ILE A 14 -16.34 8.47 -8.76
CA ILE A 14 -16.43 7.32 -7.89
C ILE A 14 -16.77 7.79 -6.47
N THR A 15 -17.64 7.05 -5.80
CA THR A 15 -18.09 7.34 -4.43
C THR A 15 -18.00 6.07 -3.60
N TRP A 16 -17.42 6.16 -2.40
CA TRP A 16 -17.26 5.01 -1.51
C TRP A 16 -17.37 5.40 -0.04
N LEU A 17 -17.67 4.42 0.81
CA LEU A 17 -17.73 4.56 2.26
C LEU A 17 -16.34 4.31 2.87
N GLU A 18 -15.86 5.22 3.71
CA GLU A 18 -14.61 5.05 4.46
C GLU A 18 -14.84 4.26 5.76
N ASP A 19 -15.97 4.55 6.41
CA ASP A 19 -16.55 3.84 7.55
C ASP A 19 -18.09 3.90 7.45
N SER A 20 -18.80 3.47 8.49
CA SER A 20 -20.28 3.41 8.48
C SER A 20 -20.97 4.76 8.32
N GLU A 21 -20.26 5.89 8.49
CA GLU A 21 -20.84 7.22 8.52
C GLU A 21 -20.19 8.22 7.55
N ASN A 22 -18.99 7.94 7.03
CA ASN A 22 -18.24 8.84 6.15
C ASN A 22 -18.25 8.40 4.68
N LEU A 23 -18.79 9.26 3.82
CA LEU A 23 -18.83 9.15 2.35
C LEU A 23 -17.71 9.98 1.72
N ASN A 24 -16.88 9.33 0.90
CA ASN A 24 -15.87 10.00 0.08
C ASN A 24 -16.24 9.91 -1.40
N SER A 25 -15.85 10.93 -2.16
CA SER A 25 -15.97 10.96 -3.61
C SER A 25 -14.69 11.44 -4.26
N ASP A 26 -14.34 10.87 -5.41
CA ASP A 26 -13.19 11.27 -6.21
C ASP A 26 -13.50 11.14 -7.70
N THR A 27 -12.69 11.78 -8.54
CA THR A 27 -12.76 11.65 -10.00
C THR A 27 -11.52 10.93 -10.49
N VAL A 28 -11.73 9.73 -11.05
CA VAL A 28 -10.62 8.92 -11.57
C VAL A 28 -10.65 8.87 -13.10
N ALA A 29 -9.46 8.94 -13.71
CA ALA A 29 -9.30 8.70 -15.14
C ALA A 29 -9.22 7.19 -15.39
N VAL A 30 -10.10 6.67 -16.25
CA VAL A 30 -10.11 5.30 -16.72
C VAL A 30 -9.57 5.26 -18.14
N VAL A 31 -8.43 4.58 -18.29
CA VAL A 31 -7.81 4.28 -19.58
C VAL A 31 -8.58 3.15 -20.28
N HIS A 32 -8.85 3.29 -21.57
CA HIS A 32 -9.45 2.23 -22.39
C HIS A 32 -8.61 1.95 -23.64
N ALA A 33 -8.82 0.77 -24.21
CA ALA A 33 -8.05 0.25 -25.34
C ALA A 33 -8.98 -0.29 -26.45
N SER A 34 -10.03 0.47 -26.77
CA SER A 34 -11.07 0.05 -27.73
C SER A 34 -10.62 0.03 -29.21
N SER A 35 -9.44 0.58 -29.52
CA SER A 35 -8.82 0.52 -30.84
C SER A 35 -7.32 0.25 -30.71
N LYS A 36 -6.67 -0.09 -31.82
CA LYS A 36 -5.23 -0.35 -31.86
C LYS A 36 -4.44 0.91 -31.50
N GLU A 37 -4.90 2.07 -31.92
CA GLU A 37 -4.29 3.37 -31.65
C GLU A 37 -4.32 3.68 -30.15
N HIS A 38 -5.43 3.37 -29.45
CA HIS A 38 -5.51 3.49 -27.99
C HIS A 38 -4.49 2.58 -27.27
N VAL A 39 -4.28 1.34 -27.75
CA VAL A 39 -3.25 0.45 -27.18
C VAL A 39 -1.85 1.04 -27.35
N GLN A 40 -1.57 1.61 -28.53
CA GLN A 40 -0.28 2.24 -28.81
C GLN A 40 -0.04 3.47 -27.95
N GLU A 41 -1.07 4.30 -27.76
CA GLU A 41 -1.03 5.47 -26.87
C GLU A 41 -0.70 5.08 -25.42
N HIS A 42 -1.23 3.95 -24.95
CA HIS A 42 -1.10 3.51 -23.57
C HIS A 42 -0.03 2.45 -23.32
N ILE A 43 0.84 2.16 -24.29
CA ILE A 43 1.77 1.03 -24.17
C ILE A 43 2.66 1.13 -22.93
N ALA A 44 3.14 2.33 -22.58
CA ALA A 44 3.93 2.57 -21.39
C ALA A 44 3.13 2.29 -20.11
N TRP A 45 1.86 2.73 -20.04
CA TRP A 45 0.97 2.45 -18.92
C TRP A 45 0.63 0.96 -18.79
N ILE A 46 0.39 0.27 -19.91
CA ILE A 46 0.13 -1.17 -19.94
C ILE A 46 1.37 -1.93 -19.45
N GLN A 47 2.55 -1.60 -19.94
CA GLN A 47 3.81 -2.21 -19.52
C GLN A 47 4.07 -2.01 -18.03
N GLU A 48 3.86 -0.79 -17.53
CA GLU A 48 4.00 -0.49 -16.11
C GLU A 48 2.97 -1.26 -15.28
N ARG A 49 1.72 -1.39 -15.76
CA ARG A 49 0.70 -2.22 -15.09
C ARG A 49 1.02 -3.70 -15.08
N LEU A 50 1.62 -4.23 -16.14
CA LEU A 50 2.06 -5.63 -16.17
C LEU A 50 3.23 -5.84 -15.21
N LYS A 51 4.14 -4.88 -15.13
CA LYS A 51 5.27 -4.92 -14.19
C LYS A 51 4.82 -4.76 -12.74
N THR A 52 3.87 -3.90 -12.44
CA THR A 52 3.40 -3.68 -11.06
C THR A 52 2.20 -4.56 -10.68
N GLY A 53 1.67 -5.31 -11.65
CA GLY A 53 0.57 -6.24 -11.47
C GLY A 53 0.99 -7.39 -10.57
N VAL A 54 0.19 -7.64 -9.54
CA VAL A 54 0.38 -8.71 -8.56
C VAL A 54 -0.87 -9.57 -8.54
N SER A 55 -0.72 -10.88 -8.75
CA SER A 55 -1.87 -11.79 -8.87
C SER A 55 -2.46 -12.19 -7.52
N ASP A 56 -1.61 -12.48 -6.55
CA ASP A 56 -1.97 -12.95 -5.21
C ASP A 56 -0.89 -12.60 -4.18
N GLY A 57 -1.07 -13.04 -2.94
CA GLY A 57 -0.11 -12.82 -1.87
C GLY A 57 1.23 -13.53 -2.07
N LEU A 58 1.26 -14.70 -2.71
CA LEU A 58 2.51 -15.40 -2.95
C LEU A 58 3.37 -14.66 -3.98
N ASP A 59 2.74 -14.19 -5.05
CA ASP A 59 3.38 -13.33 -6.05
C ASP A 59 3.92 -12.03 -5.43
N LEU A 60 3.10 -11.37 -4.60
CA LEU A 60 3.51 -10.19 -3.83
C LEU A 60 4.77 -10.47 -3.01
N TRP A 61 4.75 -11.55 -2.23
CA TRP A 61 5.86 -11.89 -1.36
C TRP A 61 7.13 -12.15 -2.15
N ASN A 62 7.06 -12.93 -3.23
CA ASN A 62 8.22 -13.29 -4.04
C ASN A 62 8.84 -12.08 -4.73
N ARG A 63 8.01 -11.12 -5.16
CA ARG A 63 8.45 -9.93 -5.90
C ARG A 63 8.65 -8.68 -5.04
N ARG A 64 8.47 -8.78 -3.72
CA ARG A 64 8.51 -7.63 -2.80
C ARG A 64 9.77 -6.77 -2.94
N GLY A 65 10.94 -7.37 -3.16
CA GLY A 65 12.20 -6.64 -3.33
C GLY A 65 12.33 -5.92 -4.68
N GLU A 66 11.67 -6.44 -5.72
CA GLU A 66 11.57 -5.77 -7.03
C GLU A 66 10.59 -4.59 -6.97
N LEU A 67 9.45 -4.81 -6.33
CA LEU A 67 8.35 -3.84 -6.27
C LEU A 67 8.61 -2.72 -5.25
N PHE A 68 9.27 -3.03 -4.13
CA PHE A 68 9.45 -2.15 -2.98
C PHE A 68 10.91 -2.18 -2.45
N PRO A 69 11.89 -1.69 -3.22
CA PRO A 69 13.31 -1.73 -2.83
C PRO A 69 13.64 -0.88 -1.59
N SER A 70 12.75 0.04 -1.21
CA SER A 70 12.90 0.90 -0.03
C SER A 70 12.24 0.32 1.22
N LEU A 71 11.38 -0.70 1.05
CA LEU A 71 10.68 -1.36 2.14
C LEU A 71 11.37 -2.64 2.58
N LEU A 72 11.60 -2.78 3.88
CA LEU A 72 12.03 -4.02 4.50
C LEU A 72 10.85 -4.72 5.14
N PHE A 73 10.79 -6.05 5.05
CA PHE A 73 9.68 -6.83 5.59
C PHE A 73 10.20 -7.75 6.69
N CYS A 74 9.60 -7.66 7.88
CA CYS A 74 9.83 -8.65 8.92
C CYS A 74 9.30 -10.03 8.48
N GLU A 75 9.92 -11.10 8.96
CA GLU A 75 9.53 -12.49 8.60
C GLU A 75 8.08 -12.80 8.96
N SER A 76 7.55 -12.18 10.02
CA SER A 76 6.13 -12.26 10.43
C SER A 76 5.16 -11.92 9.30
N VAL A 77 5.54 -11.03 8.39
CA VAL A 77 4.70 -10.53 7.30
C VAL A 77 4.55 -11.56 6.17
N SER A 78 5.50 -12.47 6.03
CA SER A 78 5.53 -13.52 5.01
C SER A 78 4.22 -14.31 4.96
N LYS A 79 3.87 -14.95 6.08
CA LYS A 79 2.65 -15.78 6.20
C LYS A 79 1.37 -14.94 6.08
N GLN A 80 1.40 -13.69 6.52
CA GLN A 80 0.26 -12.79 6.49
C GLN A 80 -0.12 -12.43 5.06
N ILE A 81 0.87 -12.03 4.27
CA ILE A 81 0.66 -11.67 2.86
C ILE A 81 0.28 -12.93 2.06
N GLN A 82 1.02 -14.03 2.21
CA GLN A 82 0.78 -15.25 1.42
C GLN A 82 -0.59 -15.88 1.67
N SER A 83 -1.26 -15.55 2.77
CA SER A 83 -2.64 -16.00 3.04
C SER A 83 -3.69 -15.36 2.11
N LEU A 84 -3.32 -14.33 1.34
CA LEU A 84 -4.23 -13.58 0.47
C LEU A 84 -4.34 -14.24 -0.91
N GLY A 85 -5.53 -14.72 -1.24
CA GLY A 85 -5.83 -15.30 -2.55
C GLY A 85 -5.99 -14.27 -3.66
N ASN A 86 -6.03 -14.78 -4.89
CA ASN A 86 -6.24 -13.99 -6.11
C ASN A 86 -7.55 -13.18 -6.06
N GLY A 87 -7.53 -11.95 -6.58
CA GLY A 87 -8.70 -11.08 -6.68
C GLY A 87 -9.12 -10.43 -5.35
N SER A 88 -8.44 -10.75 -4.24
CA SER A 88 -8.72 -10.20 -2.91
C SER A 88 -8.74 -8.68 -2.93
N THR A 89 -9.86 -8.10 -2.47
CA THR A 89 -9.99 -6.66 -2.26
C THR A 89 -8.99 -6.16 -1.23
N MET A 90 -8.66 -6.99 -0.23
CA MET A 90 -7.66 -6.67 0.78
C MET A 90 -6.25 -6.62 0.20
N LEU A 91 -5.90 -7.53 -0.70
CA LEU A 91 -4.60 -7.51 -1.39
C LEU A 91 -4.42 -6.19 -2.17
N ARG A 92 -5.45 -5.76 -2.90
CA ARG A 92 -5.43 -4.47 -3.62
C ARG A 92 -5.21 -3.29 -2.67
N GLN A 93 -5.82 -3.31 -1.49
CA GLN A 93 -5.61 -2.27 -0.49
C GLN A 93 -4.20 -2.30 0.09
N ILE A 94 -3.66 -3.48 0.40
CA ILE A 94 -2.29 -3.65 0.88
C ILE A 94 -1.29 -3.11 -0.14
N LEU A 95 -1.42 -3.50 -1.41
CA LEU A 95 -0.58 -3.02 -2.50
C LEU A 95 -0.59 -1.50 -2.60
N ARG A 96 -1.77 -0.88 -2.54
CA ARG A 96 -1.90 0.59 -2.56
C ARG A 96 -1.11 1.23 -1.43
N LYS A 97 -1.24 0.73 -0.19
CA LYS A 97 -0.52 1.28 0.97
C LYS A 97 0.99 1.03 0.88
N LEU A 98 1.43 -0.11 0.35
CA LEU A 98 2.86 -0.40 0.16
C LEU A 98 3.48 0.51 -0.91
N PHE A 99 2.81 0.70 -2.05
CA PHE A 99 3.29 1.63 -3.09
C PHE A 99 3.33 3.08 -2.61
N GLU A 100 2.37 3.48 -1.78
CA GLU A 100 2.37 4.77 -1.13
C GLU A 100 3.59 4.97 -0.24
N LEU A 101 3.88 4.01 0.66
CA LEU A 101 5.07 4.05 1.51
C LEU A 101 6.37 4.03 0.70
N GLU A 102 6.47 3.19 -0.33
CA GLU A 102 7.62 3.13 -1.24
C GLU A 102 7.86 4.46 -1.95
N ASN A 103 6.81 5.11 -2.43
CA ASN A 103 6.94 6.43 -3.07
C ASN A 103 7.37 7.51 -2.08
N CYS A 104 6.88 7.48 -0.83
CA CYS A 104 7.34 8.40 0.21
C CYS A 104 8.84 8.20 0.51
N CYS A 105 9.31 6.95 0.55
CA CYS A 105 10.73 6.66 0.73
C CYS A 105 11.61 7.30 -0.36
N LYS A 106 11.12 7.37 -1.61
CA LYS A 106 11.89 7.96 -2.72
C LYS A 106 12.12 9.47 -2.57
N THR A 107 11.23 10.17 -1.87
CA THR A 107 11.31 11.62 -1.65
C THR A 107 11.86 11.98 -0.27
N TRP A 108 11.78 11.07 0.70
CA TRP A 108 12.29 11.27 2.04
C TRP A 108 13.82 11.07 2.08
N THR A 109 14.54 12.18 2.05
CA THR A 109 16.01 12.21 1.90
C THR A 109 16.76 12.67 3.15
N ASP A 110 16.08 13.32 4.09
CA ASP A 110 16.67 13.81 5.34
C ASP A 110 15.59 13.94 6.43
N GLY A 111 16.03 14.05 7.68
CA GLY A 111 15.19 14.33 8.86
C GLY A 111 14.23 13.20 9.24
N ASP A 112 13.29 13.53 10.12
CA ASP A 112 12.24 12.62 10.56
C ASP A 112 11.22 12.37 9.44
N PHE A 113 10.55 11.22 9.50
CA PHE A 113 9.51 10.87 8.54
C PHE A 113 8.26 11.73 8.76
N ASP A 114 7.88 12.50 7.74
CA ASP A 114 6.67 13.31 7.74
C ASP A 114 5.44 12.45 7.37
N LEU A 115 4.54 12.28 8.34
CA LEU A 115 3.30 11.51 8.17
C LEU A 115 2.30 12.22 7.25
N ASP A 116 2.39 13.55 7.09
CA ASP A 116 1.43 14.34 6.30
C ASP A 116 1.66 14.18 4.78
N ILE A 117 2.81 13.61 4.37
CA ILE A 117 3.10 13.23 2.98
C ILE A 117 2.25 12.01 2.55
N LEU A 118 1.79 11.19 3.49
CA LEU A 118 0.96 10.04 3.20
C LEU A 118 -0.46 10.47 2.83
N ALA A 119 -0.91 10.07 1.64
CA ALA A 119 -2.31 10.22 1.23
C ALA A 119 -3.27 9.48 2.18
N SER A 120 -2.77 8.43 2.82
CA SER A 120 -3.46 7.62 3.81
C SER A 120 -3.10 8.06 5.21
N LYS A 121 -4.13 8.27 6.05
CA LYS A 121 -3.92 8.61 7.46
C LYS A 121 -3.14 7.52 8.20
N ALA A 122 -1.89 7.84 8.53
CA ALA A 122 -1.05 7.09 9.45
C ALA A 122 -1.18 7.67 10.86
N THR A 123 -1.29 6.79 11.85
CA THR A 123 -1.36 7.21 13.26
C THR A 123 -0.54 6.28 14.13
N PRO A 124 0.10 6.77 15.20
CA PRO A 124 0.66 5.90 16.22
C PRO A 124 -0.47 5.20 17.01
N GLU A 125 -0.16 4.03 17.57
CA GLU A 125 -0.98 3.42 18.63
C GLU A 125 -1.00 4.31 19.87
N SER A 126 -2.10 4.30 20.62
CA SER A 126 -2.20 5.04 21.87
C SER A 126 -1.26 4.47 22.93
N ASP A 127 -0.74 5.30 23.84
CA ASP A 127 0.18 4.87 24.90
C ASP A 127 -0.36 3.69 25.72
N SER A 128 -1.64 3.75 26.11
CA SER A 128 -2.31 2.69 26.85
C SER A 128 -2.33 1.35 26.12
N ARG A 129 -2.51 1.37 24.79
CA ARG A 129 -2.54 0.19 23.95
C ARG A 129 -1.14 -0.32 23.64
N LEU A 130 -0.20 0.59 23.42
CA LEU A 130 1.21 0.28 23.22
C LEU A 130 1.81 -0.42 24.44
N GLN A 131 1.51 0.07 25.65
CA GLN A 131 1.91 -0.59 26.90
C GLN A 131 1.29 -1.97 27.04
N LYS A 132 -0.02 -2.11 26.79
CA LYS A 132 -0.74 -3.39 26.91
C LYS A 132 -0.27 -4.44 25.91
N LEU A 133 0.08 -4.03 24.69
CA LEU A 133 0.37 -4.93 23.57
C LEU A 133 1.83 -4.87 23.11
N LYS A 134 2.71 -4.36 23.96
CA LYS A 134 4.14 -4.15 23.64
C LYS A 134 4.75 -5.39 22.99
N ASP A 135 4.57 -6.55 23.60
CA ASP A 135 5.16 -7.80 23.11
C ASP A 135 4.59 -8.24 21.74
N LYS A 136 3.33 -7.91 21.46
CA LYS A 136 2.68 -8.24 20.17
C LYS A 136 2.96 -7.22 19.07
N LEU A 137 3.36 -6.01 19.44
CA LEU A 137 3.78 -4.93 18.54
C LEU A 137 5.29 -4.89 18.36
N THR A 138 6.03 -5.76 19.06
CA THR A 138 7.47 -5.90 18.92
C THR A 138 7.79 -7.00 17.93
N PHE A 139 8.48 -6.67 16.85
CA PHE A 139 8.85 -7.62 15.81
C PHE A 139 10.36 -7.68 15.65
N LYS A 140 10.88 -8.89 15.41
CA LYS A 140 12.27 -9.09 15.01
C LYS A 140 12.43 -8.62 13.56
N CYS A 141 13.27 -7.61 13.35
CA CYS A 141 13.54 -7.01 12.05
C CYS A 141 14.62 -7.79 11.29
N PRO A 142 14.79 -7.55 9.97
CA PRO A 142 15.81 -8.24 9.16
C PRO A 142 17.26 -8.03 9.58
N ASP A 143 17.54 -7.00 10.38
CA ASP A 143 18.86 -6.72 10.99
C ASP A 143 19.03 -7.37 12.36
N ASP A 144 18.19 -8.36 12.69
CA ASP A 144 18.14 -9.09 13.95
C ASP A 144 17.77 -8.25 15.20
N VAL A 145 17.39 -6.97 15.02
CA VAL A 145 16.96 -6.09 16.12
C VAL A 145 15.45 -6.16 16.33
N TYR A 146 15.03 -6.20 17.59
CA TYR A 146 13.61 -6.12 17.96
C TYR A 146 13.18 -4.66 18.08
N ARG A 147 12.13 -4.27 17.34
CA ARG A 147 11.57 -2.90 17.36
C ARG A 147 10.08 -2.93 17.66
N ILE A 148 9.59 -1.85 18.27
CA ILE A 148 8.16 -1.66 18.54
C ILE A 148 7.55 -0.87 17.39
N PHE A 149 6.46 -1.38 16.81
CA PHE A 149 5.81 -0.79 15.66
C PHE A 149 4.51 -0.08 16.06
N SER A 150 4.63 1.19 16.47
CA SER A 150 3.47 2.00 16.88
C SER A 150 2.70 2.60 15.68
N LEU A 151 3.40 3.02 14.62
CA LEU A 151 2.79 3.63 13.44
C LEU A 151 1.99 2.60 12.64
N HIS A 152 0.79 2.98 12.23
CA HIS A 152 -0.05 2.11 11.42
C HIS A 152 -0.93 2.86 10.41
N LEU A 153 -1.17 2.20 9.28
CA LEU A 153 -2.16 2.58 8.26
C LEU A 153 -3.43 1.73 8.42
N ARG A 154 -4.58 2.36 8.19
CA ARG A 154 -5.89 1.70 8.20
C ARG A 154 -6.27 1.23 6.79
N MET A 155 -6.87 0.04 6.69
CA MET A 155 -7.61 -0.39 5.51
C MET A 155 -9.11 -0.32 5.77
N THR A 156 -9.91 -0.02 4.74
CA THR A 156 -11.36 0.18 4.83
C THR A 156 -12.13 -1.00 4.25
N GLY A 157 -13.41 -1.15 4.62
CA GLY A 157 -14.35 -2.02 3.90
C GLY A 157 -14.35 -3.53 4.21
N ALA A 158 -13.44 -4.07 5.03
CA ALA A 158 -13.51 -5.47 5.49
C ALA A 158 -12.71 -5.69 6.79
N GLY A 159 -13.30 -5.39 7.94
CA GLY A 159 -12.68 -5.56 9.25
C GLY A 159 -11.62 -4.50 9.58
N ALA A 160 -11.19 -4.47 10.83
CA ALA A 160 -10.23 -3.48 11.33
C ALA A 160 -8.79 -3.82 10.92
N TRP A 161 -8.51 -3.96 9.62
CA TRP A 161 -7.15 -4.25 9.14
C TRP A 161 -6.18 -3.09 9.38
N ARG A 162 -4.92 -3.46 9.61
CA ARG A 162 -3.80 -2.59 9.94
C ARG A 162 -2.53 -3.07 9.24
N LEU A 163 -1.79 -2.11 8.70
CA LEU A 163 -0.40 -2.27 8.32
C LEU A 163 0.43 -1.47 9.32
N HIS A 164 1.28 -2.14 10.10
CA HIS A 164 2.20 -1.50 11.03
C HIS A 164 3.59 -1.38 10.41
N PHE A 165 4.21 -0.21 10.59
CA PHE A 165 5.53 0.10 10.04
C PHE A 165 6.40 0.88 11.03
N SER A 166 7.69 0.93 10.76
CA SER A 166 8.70 1.69 11.52
C SER A 166 9.60 2.45 10.56
N THR A 167 9.99 3.66 10.96
CA THR A 167 10.87 4.59 10.23
C THR A 167 12.25 4.69 10.87
N GLU A 168 12.56 3.81 11.84
CA GLU A 168 13.78 3.89 12.66
C GLU A 168 15.10 3.71 11.89
N LEU A 169 15.08 3.21 10.65
CA LEU A 169 16.29 3.11 9.83
C LEU A 169 16.71 4.46 9.22
N GLY A 170 15.89 5.50 9.40
CA GLY A 170 16.14 6.82 8.86
C GLY A 170 15.74 6.95 7.38
N PRO A 171 16.16 8.06 6.74
CA PRO A 171 15.66 8.46 5.44
C PRO A 171 15.71 7.38 4.36
N GLY A 172 14.65 7.34 3.56
CA GLY A 172 14.51 6.42 2.44
C GLY A 172 14.30 4.95 2.79
N LYS A 173 14.11 4.59 4.07
CA LYS A 173 13.88 3.21 4.49
C LYS A 173 12.74 3.08 5.50
N ILE A 174 11.81 2.18 5.21
CA ILE A 174 10.70 1.82 6.11
C ILE A 174 10.70 0.31 6.34
N ILE A 175 10.49 -0.11 7.58
CA ILE A 175 10.31 -1.51 7.94
C ILE A 175 8.81 -1.80 8.11
N ILE A 176 8.33 -2.90 7.54
CA ILE A 176 6.97 -3.40 7.68
C ILE A 176 6.98 -4.57 8.68
N GLY A 177 6.28 -4.40 9.80
CA GLY A 177 6.26 -5.38 10.90
C GLY A 177 5.04 -6.29 10.90
N TYR A 178 3.90 -5.79 10.42
CA TYR A 178 2.62 -6.49 10.48
C TYR A 178 1.65 -6.01 9.42
N ILE A 179 0.91 -6.94 8.82
CA ILE A 179 -0.22 -6.71 7.93
C ILE A 179 -1.33 -7.69 8.31
N GLY A 180 -2.47 -7.21 8.77
CA GLY A 180 -3.53 -8.11 9.23
C GLY A 180 -4.64 -7.39 9.97
N LEU A 181 -5.51 -8.15 10.62
CA LEU A 181 -6.51 -7.60 11.53
C LEU A 181 -5.86 -6.87 12.70
N LYS A 182 -6.53 -5.86 13.25
CA LYS A 182 -6.08 -5.13 14.44
C LYS A 182 -5.72 -6.12 15.56
N ILE A 183 -4.47 -6.07 16.00
CA ILE A 183 -3.93 -6.92 17.08
C ILE A 183 -4.72 -6.66 18.36
N GLN A 184 -5.15 -7.71 19.06
CA GLN A 184 -5.94 -7.63 20.30
C GLN A 184 -5.13 -7.97 21.55
#